data_AF-A0A8T4WB81-F1
#
_entry.id   AF-A0A8T4WB81-F1
#
_cell.length_a   1.000
_cell.length_b   1.000
_cell.length_c   1.000
_cell.angle_alpha   90.00
_cell.angle_beta   90.00
_cell.angle_gamma   90.00
#
_symmetry.space_group_name_H-M   'P 1'
#
loop_
_entity.id
_entity.type
_entity.pdbx_description
1 polymer ?
#
loop_
_entity_poly.entity_id
_entity_poly.type
_entity_poly.pdbx_seq_one_letter_code
_entity_poly.pdbx_strand_id
1 'polypeptide(L)'
;MDEDEPEDPELAMLRRKKMAKMIAREKKLKEQKERQQKSQAERTRILQKYLSPNALSYLESLKQKQPSIGSRIENIVLSIIVYRGLRRQIGQQEIRYIERRLKGEGPKIKIQRDGETSDFGSYVRKAIKKDEESNP
;
A
#
# COMPACT_ATOMS: atom_id res chain seq x y z
N MET A 1 -16.35 -34.07 -52.46
CA MET A 1 -15.72 -35.11 -51.65
C MET A 1 -14.36 -34.56 -51.32
N ASP A 2 -14.22 -33.99 -50.13
CA ASP A 2 -12.94 -33.45 -49.68
C ASP A 2 -12.08 -34.66 -49.31
N GLU A 3 -11.08 -34.94 -50.14
CA GLU A 3 -10.10 -36.01 -49.89
C GLU A 3 -9.29 -35.62 -48.66
N ASP A 4 -9.49 -36.35 -47.56
CA ASP A 4 -8.59 -36.36 -46.41
C ASP A 4 -7.24 -36.94 -46.86
N GLU A 5 -6.36 -36.09 -47.41
CA GLU A 5 -4.94 -36.42 -47.52
C GLU A 5 -4.42 -36.81 -46.13
N PRO A 6 -3.64 -37.90 -46.01
CA PRO A 6 -3.09 -38.32 -44.73
C PRO A 6 -2.21 -37.19 -44.18
N GLU A 7 -2.68 -36.55 -43.11
CA GLU A 7 -2.00 -35.44 -42.44
C GLU A 7 -0.56 -35.88 -42.11
N ASP A 8 0.43 -35.16 -42.65
CA ASP A 8 1.85 -35.42 -42.41
C ASP A 8 2.09 -35.64 -40.89
N PRO A 9 2.58 -36.83 -40.48
CA PRO A 9 2.82 -37.16 -39.07
C PRO A 9 3.65 -36.12 -38.31
N GLU A 10 4.57 -35.44 -39.00
CA GLU A 10 5.39 -34.38 -38.41
C GLU A 10 4.56 -33.13 -38.11
N LEU A 11 3.64 -32.76 -39.02
CA LEU A 11 2.74 -31.62 -38.85
C LEU A 11 1.74 -31.88 -37.70
N ALA A 12 1.19 -33.09 -37.62
CA ALA A 12 0.31 -33.50 -36.54
C ALA A 12 1.04 -33.46 -35.17
N MET A 13 2.29 -33.91 -35.11
CA MET A 13 3.11 -33.86 -33.90
C MET A 13 3.43 -32.41 -33.50
N LEU A 14 3.73 -31.54 -34.46
CA LEU A 14 3.99 -30.12 -34.22
C LEU A 14 2.74 -29.38 -33.70
N ARG A 15 1.56 -29.68 -34.27
CA ARG A 15 0.26 -29.16 -33.81
C ARG A 15 -0.01 -29.56 -32.36
N ARG A 16 0.15 -30.86 -32.03
CA ARG A 16 0.01 -31.37 -30.65
C ARG A 16 0.96 -30.68 -29.67
N LYS A 17 2.23 -30.51 -30.04
CA LYS A 17 3.24 -29.83 -29.20
C LYS A 17 2.91 -28.35 -28.96
N LYS A 18 2.43 -27.64 -29.98
CA LYS A 18 1.96 -26.25 -29.85
C LYS A 18 0.73 -26.16 -28.95
N MET A 19 -0.25 -27.04 -29.15
CA MET A 19 -1.47 -27.07 -28.34
C MET A 19 -1.16 -27.35 -26.87
N ALA A 20 -0.31 -28.35 -26.58
CA ALA A 20 0.14 -28.64 -25.22
C ALA A 20 0.86 -27.46 -24.56
N LYS A 21 1.70 -26.72 -25.32
CA LYS A 21 2.39 -25.52 -24.82
C LYS A 21 1.41 -24.37 -24.54
N MET A 22 0.37 -24.20 -25.34
CA MET A 22 -0.69 -23.20 -25.10
C MET A 22 -1.48 -23.55 -23.84
N ILE A 23 -1.97 -24.79 -23.73
CA ILE A 23 -2.70 -25.27 -22.55
C ILE A 23 -1.86 -25.11 -21.28
N ALA A 24 -0.56 -25.47 -21.32
CA ALA A 24 0.33 -25.31 -20.17
C ALA A 24 0.52 -23.84 -19.77
N ARG A 25 0.58 -22.91 -20.73
CA ARG A 25 0.66 -21.46 -20.47
C ARG A 25 -0.63 -20.95 -19.86
N GLU A 26 -1.77 -21.30 -20.42
CA GLU A 26 -3.09 -20.91 -19.89
C GLU A 26 -3.31 -21.42 -18.48
N LYS A 27 -2.97 -22.69 -18.22
CA LYS A 27 -3.04 -23.29 -16.88
C LYS A 27 -2.18 -22.52 -15.87
N LYS A 28 -0.93 -22.20 -16.22
CA LYS A 28 -0.04 -21.38 -15.38
C LYS A 28 -0.60 -19.98 -15.11
N LEU A 29 -1.15 -19.32 -16.13
CA LEU A 29 -1.76 -18.00 -15.97
C LEU A 29 -3.00 -18.05 -15.06
N LYS A 30 -3.83 -19.08 -15.21
CA LYS A 30 -5.01 -19.31 -14.35
C LYS A 30 -4.61 -19.55 -12.90
N GLU A 31 -3.65 -20.45 -12.67
CA GLU A 31 -3.12 -20.73 -11.33
C GLU A 31 -2.50 -19.48 -10.67
N GLN A 32 -1.76 -18.67 -11.43
CA GLN A 32 -1.22 -17.41 -10.93
C GLN A 32 -2.32 -16.42 -10.54
N LYS A 33 -3.36 -16.25 -11.36
CA LYS A 33 -4.51 -15.39 -11.06
C LYS A 33 -5.25 -15.85 -9.81
N GLU A 34 -5.55 -17.14 -9.70
CA GLU A 34 -6.22 -17.71 -8.53
C GLU A 34 -5.38 -17.52 -7.26
N ARG A 35 -4.06 -17.72 -7.34
CA ARG A 35 -3.16 -17.51 -6.21
C ARG A 35 -3.12 -16.04 -5.78
N GLN A 36 -3.08 -15.11 -6.74
CA GLN A 36 -3.12 -13.68 -6.46
C GLN A 36 -4.45 -13.27 -5.81
N GLN A 37 -5.58 -13.76 -6.32
CA GLN A 37 -6.89 -13.47 -5.75
C GLN A 37 -7.02 -13.99 -4.31
N LYS A 38 -6.60 -15.24 -4.06
CA LYS A 38 -6.58 -15.82 -2.70
C LYS A 38 -5.69 -15.00 -1.77
N SER A 39 -4.49 -14.66 -2.21
CA SER A 39 -3.56 -13.83 -1.43
C SER A 39 -4.16 -12.45 -1.13
N GLN A 40 -4.84 -11.82 -2.09
CA GLN A 40 -5.42 -10.51 -1.89
C GLN A 40 -6.60 -10.56 -0.91
N ALA A 41 -7.46 -11.56 -1.01
CA ALA A 41 -8.56 -11.78 -0.09
C ALA A 41 -8.07 -11.98 1.35
N GLU A 42 -7.02 -12.77 1.53
CA GLU A 42 -6.41 -13.00 2.84
C GLU A 42 -5.78 -11.74 3.43
N ARG A 43 -5.05 -10.96 2.61
CA ARG A 43 -4.53 -9.65 3.02
C ARG A 43 -5.65 -8.73 3.48
N THR A 44 -6.73 -8.61 2.71
CA THR A 44 -7.89 -7.79 3.08
C THR A 44 -8.49 -8.25 4.40
N ARG A 45 -8.67 -9.57 4.59
CA ARG A 45 -9.21 -10.14 5.84
C ARG A 45 -8.34 -9.82 7.05
N ILE A 46 -7.01 -9.92 6.90
CA ILE A 46 -6.05 -9.58 7.95
C ILE A 46 -6.15 -8.09 8.30
N LEU A 47 -6.15 -7.22 7.28
CA LEU A 47 -6.24 -5.77 7.48
C LEU A 47 -7.54 -5.38 8.20
N GLN A 48 -8.69 -5.94 7.80
CA GLN A 48 -9.98 -5.69 8.45
C GLN A 48 -10.01 -6.13 9.93
N LYS A 49 -9.28 -7.19 10.29
CA LYS A 49 -9.20 -7.66 11.68
C LYS A 49 -8.34 -6.75 12.57
N TYR A 50 -7.22 -6.27 12.05
CA TYR A 50 -6.20 -5.58 12.84
C TYR A 50 -6.19 -4.05 12.70
N LEU A 51 -6.87 -3.48 11.71
CA LEU A 51 -7.05 -2.03 11.59
C LEU A 51 -8.39 -1.62 12.19
N SER A 52 -8.43 -0.43 12.80
CA SER A 52 -9.71 0.21 13.12
C SER A 52 -10.43 0.64 11.83
N PRO A 53 -11.77 0.84 11.85
CA PRO A 53 -12.52 1.26 10.66
C PRO A 53 -11.96 2.55 10.02
N ASN A 54 -11.59 3.53 10.85
CA ASN A 54 -10.99 4.79 10.40
C ASN A 54 -9.60 4.59 9.77
N ALA A 55 -8.81 3.65 10.30
CA ALA A 55 -7.49 3.34 9.75
C ALA A 55 -7.61 2.65 8.39
N LEU A 56 -8.55 1.72 8.24
CA LEU A 56 -8.83 1.02 6.99
C LEU A 56 -9.30 2.01 5.91
N SER A 57 -10.30 2.84 6.23
CA SER A 57 -10.82 3.85 5.31
C SER A 57 -9.73 4.85 4.88
N TYR A 58 -8.87 5.27 5.82
CA TYR A 58 -7.76 6.15 5.49
C TYR A 58 -6.75 5.49 4.56
N LEU A 59 -6.38 4.22 4.81
CA LEU A 59 -5.46 3.47 3.97
C LEU A 59 -6.03 3.27 2.55
N GLU A 60 -7.33 2.95 2.43
CA GLU A 60 -8.00 2.81 1.14
C GLU A 60 -8.01 4.14 0.36
N SER A 61 -8.37 5.25 1.01
CA SER A 61 -8.30 6.58 0.41
C SER A 61 -6.88 6.91 -0.05
N LEU A 62 -5.87 6.55 0.75
CA LEU A 62 -4.47 6.78 0.42
C LEU A 62 -4.01 5.91 -0.76
N LYS A 63 -4.48 4.66 -0.88
CA LYS A 63 -4.22 3.79 -2.05
C LYS A 63 -4.84 4.35 -3.33
N GLN A 64 -5.98 5.04 -3.25
CA GLN A 64 -6.58 5.71 -4.40
C GLN A 64 -5.78 6.97 -4.81
N LYS A 65 -5.40 7.80 -3.83
CA LYS A 65 -4.71 9.08 -4.09
C LYS A 65 -3.23 8.90 -4.43
N GLN A 66 -2.55 7.99 -3.74
CA GLN A 66 -1.10 7.76 -3.82
C GLN A 66 -0.80 6.24 -3.77
N PRO A 67 -1.06 5.51 -4.87
CA PRO A 67 -1.01 4.04 -4.88
C PRO A 67 0.30 3.43 -4.39
N SER A 68 1.44 4.04 -4.76
CA SER A 68 2.78 3.58 -4.35
C SER A 68 2.96 3.66 -2.83
N ILE A 69 2.58 4.78 -2.22
CA ILE A 69 2.69 5.00 -0.78
C ILE A 69 1.69 4.10 -0.04
N GLY A 70 0.43 4.04 -0.48
CA GLY A 70 -0.59 3.19 0.13
C GLY A 70 -0.19 1.71 0.13
N SER A 71 0.35 1.21 -0.99
CA SER A 71 0.82 -0.18 -1.09
C SER A 71 2.02 -0.45 -0.18
N ARG A 72 2.94 0.52 -0.06
CA ARG A 72 4.10 0.40 0.83
C ARG A 72 3.69 0.37 2.30
N ILE A 73 2.72 1.21 2.69
CA ILE A 73 2.15 1.20 4.04
C ILE A 73 1.44 -0.12 4.32
N GLU A 74 0.62 -0.62 3.39
CA GLU A 74 -0.04 -1.92 3.52
C GLU A 74 0.97 -3.04 3.80
N ASN A 75 2.06 -3.10 3.03
CA ASN A 75 3.12 -4.09 3.23
C ASN A 75 3.80 -3.98 4.60
N ILE A 76 4.05 -2.75 5.08
CA ILE A 76 4.61 -2.51 6.42
C ILE A 76 3.65 -2.97 7.50
N VAL A 77 2.36 -2.63 7.38
CA VAL A 77 1.34 -3.02 8.36
C VAL A 77 1.20 -4.54 8.42
N LEU A 78 1.11 -5.20 7.27
CA LEU A 78 1.04 -6.66 7.20
C LEU A 78 2.26 -7.33 7.81
N SER A 79 3.47 -6.82 7.56
CA SER A 79 4.67 -7.40 8.14
C SER A 79 4.70 -7.25 9.66
N ILE A 80 4.24 -6.11 10.20
CA ILE A 80 4.12 -5.93 11.66
C ILE A 80 3.11 -6.92 12.24
N ILE A 81 1.95 -7.09 11.59
CA ILE A 81 0.92 -8.04 12.04
C ILE A 81 1.46 -9.47 12.09
N VAL A 82 2.08 -9.92 10.99
CA VAL A 82 2.54 -11.31 10.83
C VAL A 82 3.73 -11.63 11.73
N TYR A 83 4.73 -10.74 11.81
CA TYR A 83 6.01 -11.07 12.47
C TYR A 83 6.10 -10.61 13.92
N ARG A 84 5.36 -9.58 14.33
CA ARG A 84 5.52 -8.99 15.68
C ARG A 84 4.38 -9.29 16.64
N GLY A 85 3.27 -9.85 16.17
CA GLY A 85 2.13 -10.22 17.01
C GLY A 85 1.50 -8.99 17.67
N LEU A 86 0.55 -8.36 16.98
CA LEU A 86 -0.16 -7.20 17.54
C LEU A 86 -1.22 -7.64 18.54
N ARG A 87 -1.16 -7.08 19.75
CA ARG A 87 -2.16 -7.26 20.81
C ARG A 87 -3.30 -6.24 20.75
N ARG A 88 -3.17 -5.19 19.93
CA ARG A 88 -4.14 -4.11 19.77
C ARG A 88 -4.39 -3.80 18.30
N GLN A 89 -5.54 -3.20 18.02
CA GLN A 89 -5.82 -2.66 16.69
C GLN A 89 -4.93 -1.45 16.38
N ILE A 90 -4.55 -1.32 15.12
CA ILE A 90 -3.83 -0.17 14.58
C ILE A 90 -4.86 0.91 14.24
N GLY A 91 -4.68 2.10 14.81
CA GLY A 91 -5.52 3.26 14.56
C GLY A 91 -5.06 4.08 13.35
N GLN A 92 -5.86 5.11 13.03
CA GLN A 92 -5.58 6.01 11.91
C GLN A 92 -4.29 6.81 12.14
N GLN A 93 -3.99 7.18 13.39
CA GLN A 93 -2.81 7.97 13.72
C GLN A 93 -1.52 7.20 13.43
N GLU A 94 -1.50 5.90 13.68
CA GLU A 94 -0.37 5.04 13.32
C GLU A 94 -0.16 4.96 11.80
N ILE A 95 -1.25 4.83 11.02
CA ILE A 95 -1.16 4.84 9.55
C ILE A 95 -0.61 6.17 9.04
N ARG A 96 -1.10 7.30 9.57
CA ARG A 96 -0.59 8.63 9.25
C ARG A 96 0.87 8.81 9.66
N TYR A 97 1.28 8.23 10.79
CA TYR A 97 2.66 8.26 11.23
C TYR A 97 3.58 7.53 10.23
N ILE A 98 3.20 6.32 9.80
CA ILE A 98 3.96 5.56 8.79
C ILE A 98 4.03 6.35 7.47
N GLU A 99 2.91 6.93 7.03
CA GLU A 99 2.85 7.78 5.84
C GLU A 99 3.84 8.94 5.92
N ARG A 100 3.84 9.71 7.02
CA ARG A 100 4.76 10.83 7.22
C ARG A 100 6.21 10.40 7.20
N ARG A 101 6.53 9.26 7.83
CA ARG A 101 7.89 8.69 7.82
C ARG A 101 8.32 8.31 6.40
N LEU A 102 7.42 7.74 5.60
CA LEU A 102 7.71 7.41 4.19
C LEU A 102 7.90 8.66 3.32
N LYS A 103 7.17 9.74 3.59
CA LYS A 103 7.28 11.02 2.88
C LYS A 103 8.47 11.88 3.33
N GLY A 104 9.13 11.52 4.44
CA GLY A 104 10.17 12.34 5.04
C GLY A 104 9.62 13.60 5.75
N GLU A 105 8.33 13.61 6.12
CA GLU A 105 7.72 14.74 6.81
C GLU A 105 8.11 14.73 8.31
N GLY A 106 8.91 15.71 8.72
CA GLY A 106 9.28 15.93 10.12
C GLY A 106 8.11 16.36 11.02
N PRO A 107 8.29 16.32 12.36
CA PRO A 107 7.30 16.88 13.29
C PRO A 107 7.08 18.37 13.01
N LYS A 108 5.82 18.83 13.11
CA LYS A 108 5.46 20.25 13.05
C LYS A 108 4.91 20.63 14.41
N ILE A 109 5.52 21.63 15.04
CA ILE A 109 5.12 22.11 16.37
C ILE A 109 4.33 23.41 16.16
N LYS A 110 3.08 23.42 16.64
CA LYS A 110 2.22 24.60 16.63
C LYS A 110 2.03 25.09 18.06
N ILE A 111 2.01 26.40 18.24
CA ILE A 111 1.74 27.05 19.52
C ILE A 111 0.41 27.78 19.41
N GLN A 112 -0.46 27.57 20.39
CA GLN A 112 -1.71 28.31 20.53
C GLN A 112 -1.58 29.26 21.72
N ARG A 113 -1.70 30.57 21.48
CA ARG A 113 -1.64 31.61 22.51
C ARG A 113 -2.62 32.71 22.14
N ASP A 114 -3.40 33.17 23.12
CA ASP A 114 -4.36 34.28 22.96
C ASP A 114 -5.33 34.11 21.78
N GLY A 115 -5.76 32.87 21.51
CA GLY A 115 -6.67 32.53 20.41
C GLY A 115 -6.00 32.37 19.04
N GLU A 116 -4.73 32.74 18.89
CA GLU A 116 -3.97 32.59 17.64
C GLU A 116 -3.14 31.30 17.63
N THR A 117 -3.09 30.64 16.47
CA THR A 117 -2.21 29.47 16.25
C THR A 117 -1.05 29.86 15.35
N SER A 118 0.17 29.78 15.87
CA SER A 118 1.42 30.04 15.15
C SER A 118 2.28 28.79 15.04
N ASP A 119 3.15 28.73 14.02
CA ASP A 119 4.23 27.74 14.00
C ASP A 119 5.28 28.09 15.07
N PHE A 120 5.88 27.07 15.70
CA PHE A 120 6.90 27.29 16.74
C PHE A 120 8.04 28.18 16.26
N GLY A 121 8.53 27.97 15.04
CA GLY A 121 9.63 28.76 14.49
C GLY A 121 9.27 30.22 14.26
N SER A 122 8.02 30.51 13.84
CA SER A 122 7.56 31.90 13.72
C SER A 122 7.35 32.55 15.08
N TYR A 123 6.85 31.80 16.06
CA TYR A 123 6.69 32.28 17.43
C TYR A 123 8.03 32.65 18.07
N VAL A 124 9.03 31.78 18.02
CA VAL A 124 10.35 32.05 18.61
C VAL A 124 10.99 33.29 17.99
N ARG A 125 10.92 33.43 16.66
CA ARG A 125 11.45 34.63 15.98
C ARG A 125 10.75 35.92 16.41
N LYS A 126 9.42 35.89 16.61
CA LYS A 126 8.67 37.05 17.13
C LYS A 126 9.07 37.38 18.57
N ALA A 127 9.26 36.36 19.42
CA ALA A 127 9.66 36.56 20.81
C ALA A 127 11.05 37.20 20.92
N ILE A 128 12.05 36.70 20.17
CA ILE A 128 13.42 37.24 20.18
C ILE A 128 13.43 38.71 19.74
N LYS A 129 12.74 39.05 18.65
CA LYS A 129 12.65 40.46 18.19
C LYS A 129 12.06 41.39 19.24
N LYS A 130 11.03 40.93 19.95
CA LYS A 130 10.37 41.72 20.98
C LYS A 130 11.30 41.96 22.18
N ASP A 131 12.10 40.97 22.57
CA ASP A 131 13.08 41.12 23.65
C ASP A 131 14.21 42.10 23.25
N GLU A 132 14.69 42.08 22.01
CA GLU A 132 15.67 43.06 21.49
C GLU A 132 15.14 44.50 21.48
N GLU A 133 13.85 44.70 21.18
CA GLU A 133 13.20 46.02 21.23
C GLU A 133 12.91 46.50 22.66
N SER A 134 12.84 45.57 23.62
CA SER A 134 12.49 45.86 25.03
C SER A 134 13.71 46.12 25.91
N ASN A 135 14.92 45.84 25.44
CA ASN A 135 16.15 45.97 26.20
C ASN A 135 17.21 46.68 25.32
N PRO A 136 17.22 48.04 25.30
CA PRO A 136 18.13 48.83 24.46
C PRO A 136 19.60 48.75 24.90
#